data_AF-A0A8B7DAN8-F1
#
_entry.id   AF-A0A8B7DAN8-F1
#
_cell.length_a   1.000
_cell.length_b   1.000
_cell.length_c   1.000
_cell.angle_alpha   90.00
_cell.angle_beta   90.00
_cell.angle_gamma   90.00
#
_symmetry.space_group_name_H-M   'P 1'
#
loop_
_entity.id
_entity.type
_entity.pdbx_description
1 polymer ?
#
loop_
_entity_poly.entity_id
_entity_poly.type
_entity_poly.pdbx_seq_one_letter_code
_entity_poly.pdbx_strand_id
1 'polypeptide(L)'
;MNPPSFLPDEPPRKMVLSQKEMMDAEIPLKFRDYCAHLYIPLRKCRIETKMMPWACKHEKHEWEECEVADYYRRMRDKHRENLKKQAENKAGQV
;
A
#
# COMPACT_ATOMS: atom_id res chain seq x y z
N MET A 1 -4.62 2.22 16.73
CA MET A 1 -5.57 2.82 15.78
C MET A 1 -6.67 1.81 15.49
N ASN A 2 -7.93 2.15 15.78
CA ASN A 2 -9.06 1.30 15.39
C ASN A 2 -9.37 1.54 13.91
N PRO A 3 -9.57 0.49 13.10
CA PRO A 3 -10.01 0.67 11.72
C PRO A 3 -11.39 1.35 11.70
N PRO A 4 -11.66 2.25 10.74
CA PRO A 4 -12.97 2.89 10.64
C PRO A 4 -14.07 1.86 10.41
N SER A 5 -15.19 2.02 11.11
CA SER A 5 -16.32 1.07 11.15
C SER A 5 -16.99 0.86 9.80
N PHE A 6 -16.93 1.86 8.93
CA PHE A 6 -17.40 1.80 7.56
C PHE A 6 -16.22 2.00 6.61
N LEU A 7 -16.07 1.04 5.73
CA LEU A 7 -14.96 0.93 4.80
C LEU A 7 -15.59 0.97 3.41
N PRO A 8 -15.74 2.16 2.80
CA PRO A 8 -16.39 2.30 1.50
C PRO A 8 -15.68 1.42 0.46
N ASP A 9 -16.44 0.88 -0.49
CA ASP A 9 -15.88 0.09 -1.58
C ASP A 9 -14.96 0.96 -2.42
N GLU A 10 -13.67 0.72 -2.29
CA GLU A 10 -12.63 1.48 -2.97
C GLU A 10 -12.31 0.79 -4.32
N PRO A 11 -12.05 1.54 -5.41
CA PRO A 11 -11.74 0.97 -6.71
C PRO A 11 -10.66 -0.12 -6.64
N PRO A 12 -10.71 -1.12 -7.53
CA PRO A 12 -9.75 -2.22 -7.53
C PRO A 12 -8.32 -1.70 -7.64
N ARG A 13 -7.38 -2.39 -6.95
CA ARG A 13 -5.96 -2.04 -6.99
C ARG A 13 -5.46 -2.12 -8.43
N LYS A 14 -4.99 -0.99 -8.95
CA LYS A 14 -4.41 -0.90 -10.28
C LYS A 14 -2.89 -0.90 -10.15
N MET A 15 -2.23 -1.91 -10.71
CA MET A 15 -0.78 -1.88 -10.83
C MET A 15 -0.42 -0.91 -11.97
N VAL A 16 0.20 0.22 -11.61
CA VAL A 16 0.52 1.28 -12.58
C VAL A 16 1.82 0.99 -13.32
N LEU A 17 2.81 0.41 -12.63
CA LEU A 17 4.11 0.03 -13.20
C LEU A 17 4.12 -1.43 -13.65
N SER A 18 4.77 -1.70 -14.78
CA SER A 18 5.10 -3.06 -15.19
C SER A 18 6.26 -3.65 -14.38
N GLN A 19 6.35 -4.98 -14.35
CA GLN A 19 7.44 -5.69 -13.67
C GLN A 19 8.82 -5.31 -14.23
N LYS A 20 8.91 -5.12 -15.56
CA LYS A 20 10.16 -4.73 -16.23
C LYS A 20 10.61 -3.34 -15.77
N GLU A 21 9.69 -2.36 -15.76
CA GLU A 21 10.00 -1.00 -15.29
C GLU A 21 10.45 -0.97 -13.82
N MET A 22 9.87 -1.80 -12.95
CA MET A 22 10.30 -1.91 -11.55
C MET A 22 11.72 -2.50 -11.40
N MET A 23 12.10 -3.42 -12.29
CA MET A 23 13.45 -3.97 -12.34
C MET A 23 14.45 -2.96 -12.89
N ASP A 24 14.10 -2.29 -14.00
CA ASP A 24 14.93 -1.27 -14.64
C ASP A 24 15.16 -0.08 -13.70
N ALA A 25 14.19 0.26 -12.84
CA ALA A 25 14.32 1.28 -11.80
C ALA A 25 15.03 0.80 -10.52
N GLU A 26 15.50 -0.44 -10.48
CA GLU A 26 16.19 -1.08 -9.35
C GLU A 26 15.45 -0.93 -8.01
N ILE A 27 14.12 -1.04 -8.03
CA ILE A 27 13.32 -0.88 -6.82
C ILE A 27 13.60 -2.09 -5.88
N PRO A 28 13.94 -1.87 -4.60
CA PRO A 28 14.08 -2.96 -3.63
C PRO A 28 12.78 -3.76 -3.50
N LEU A 29 12.87 -5.08 -3.30
CA LEU A 29 11.69 -5.97 -3.23
C LEU A 29 10.61 -5.50 -2.25
N LYS A 30 11.01 -4.88 -1.14
CA LYS A 30 10.09 -4.35 -0.12
C LYS A 30 9.21 -3.18 -0.58
N PHE A 31 9.57 -2.50 -1.68
CA PHE A 31 8.85 -1.35 -2.22
C PHE A 31 8.23 -1.65 -3.60
N ARG A 32 8.16 -2.94 -3.99
CA ARG A 32 7.53 -3.39 -5.24
C ARG A 32 6.06 -3.73 -5.03
N ASP A 33 5.32 -2.78 -4.46
CA ASP A 33 3.88 -2.84 -4.25
C ASP A 33 3.14 -1.96 -5.29
N TYR A 34 1.83 -1.83 -5.12
CA TYR A 34 1.00 -0.99 -5.98
C TYR A 34 1.40 0.50 -5.94
N CYS A 35 2.10 0.94 -4.88
CA CYS A 35 2.56 2.30 -4.66
C CYS A 35 3.98 2.57 -5.21
N ALA A 36 4.63 1.57 -5.83
CA ALA A 36 5.98 1.66 -6.40
C ALA A 36 6.16 2.84 -7.39
N HIS A 37 5.09 3.28 -8.06
CA HIS A 37 5.12 4.40 -9.00
C HIS A 37 5.44 5.74 -8.32
N LEU A 38 5.07 5.91 -7.04
CA LEU A 38 5.42 7.07 -6.21
C LEU A 38 6.79 6.92 -5.54
N TYR A 39 7.26 5.69 -5.38
CA TYR A 39 8.59 5.43 -4.81
C TYR A 39 9.72 5.88 -5.75
N ILE A 40 9.53 5.77 -7.08
CA ILE A 40 10.53 6.21 -8.07
C ILE A 40 10.87 7.71 -7.93
N PRO A 41 9.91 8.66 -7.96
CA PRO A 41 10.22 10.08 -7.79
C PRO A 41 10.82 10.38 -6.41
N LEU A 42 10.33 9.74 -5.34
CA LEU A 42 10.92 9.86 -4.00
C LEU A 42 12.39 9.42 -3.98
N ARG A 43 12.72 8.29 -4.61
CA ARG A 43 14.10 7.78 -4.69
C ARG A 43 14.98 8.76 -5.48
N LYS A 44 14.49 9.30 -6.60
CA LYS A 44 15.21 10.31 -7.39
C LYS A 44 15.52 11.57 -6.58
N CYS A 45 14.49 12.17 -5.96
CA CYS A 45 14.68 13.35 -5.11
C CYS A 45 15.68 13.09 -3.99
N ARG A 46 15.59 11.92 -3.33
CA ARG A 46 16.51 11.56 -2.25
C ARG A 46 17.96 11.43 -2.72
N ILE A 47 18.20 10.91 -3.91
CA ILE A 47 19.56 10.80 -4.48
C ILE A 47 20.11 12.19 -4.81
N GLU A 48 19.31 13.03 -5.48
CA GLU A 48 19.69 14.40 -5.88
C GLU A 48 20.00 15.29 -4.67
N THR A 49 19.19 15.16 -3.62
CA THR A 49 19.31 15.94 -2.38
C THR A 49 20.26 15.31 -1.36
N LYS A 50 21.05 14.29 -1.73
CA LYS A 50 21.97 13.58 -0.83
C LYS A 50 21.31 13.11 0.48
N MET A 51 20.08 12.59 0.39
CA MET A 51 19.29 12.06 1.50
C MET A 51 18.95 13.09 2.59
N MET A 52 18.86 14.37 2.23
CA MET A 52 18.46 15.42 3.17
C MET A 52 17.00 15.21 3.65
N PRO A 53 16.74 15.20 4.97
CA PRO A 53 15.43 14.82 5.50
C PRO A 53 14.32 15.85 5.24
N TRP A 54 14.66 17.09 4.91
CA TRP A 54 13.69 18.17 4.66
C TRP A 54 13.38 18.42 3.18
N ALA A 55 14.16 17.88 2.24
CA ALA A 55 14.10 18.30 0.84
C ALA A 55 13.01 17.59 0.01
N CYS A 56 12.65 16.35 0.35
CA CYS A 56 11.71 15.51 -0.42
C CYS A 56 10.41 15.23 0.36
N LYS A 57 9.87 16.24 1.06
CA LYS A 57 8.70 16.04 1.94
C LYS A 57 7.43 15.73 1.16
N HIS A 58 7.26 16.33 -0.01
CA HIS A 58 6.06 16.19 -0.81
C HIS A 58 5.95 14.79 -1.40
N GLU A 59 6.99 14.34 -2.10
CA GLU A 59 7.08 13.00 -2.69
C GLU A 59 7.02 11.92 -1.62
N LYS A 60 7.58 12.19 -0.44
CA LYS A 60 7.49 11.29 0.71
C LYS A 60 6.05 11.18 1.18
N HIS A 61 5.35 12.31 1.32
CA HIS A 61 3.97 12.33 1.79
C HIS A 61 3.04 11.61 0.82
N GLU A 62 3.15 11.86 -0.48
CA GLU A 62 2.34 11.17 -1.49
C GLU A 62 2.54 9.66 -1.45
N TRP A 63 3.80 9.20 -1.35
CA TRP A 63 4.09 7.77 -1.20
C TRP A 63 3.50 7.20 0.11
N GLU A 64 3.66 7.90 1.24
CA GLU A 64 3.12 7.47 2.53
C GLU A 64 1.58 7.41 2.55
N GLU A 65 0.89 8.35 1.91
CA GLU A 65 -0.56 8.33 1.78
C GLU A 65 -1.03 7.08 1.03
N CYS A 66 -0.35 6.73 -0.06
CA CYS A 66 -0.64 5.51 -0.82
C CYS A 66 -0.41 4.24 0.02
N GLU A 67 0.72 4.14 0.72
CA GLU A 67 1.03 3.02 1.62
C GLU A 67 -0.02 2.85 2.72
N VAL A 68 -0.43 3.97 3.33
CA VAL A 68 -1.44 3.97 4.39
C VAL A 68 -2.80 3.54 3.83
N ALA A 69 -3.17 3.99 2.63
CA ALA A 69 -4.39 3.56 1.96
C ALA A 69 -4.37 2.04 1.68
N ASP A 70 -3.26 1.50 1.16
CA ASP A 70 -3.12 0.05 0.92
C ASP A 70 -3.11 -0.76 2.23
N TYR A 71 -2.50 -0.22 3.30
CA TYR A 71 -2.58 -0.83 4.63
C TYR A 71 -4.02 -0.92 5.12
N TYR A 72 -4.81 0.17 5.02
CA TYR A 72 -6.22 0.14 5.38
C TYR A 72 -6.99 -0.88 4.56
N ARG A 73 -6.73 -1.01 3.25
CA ARG A 73 -7.32 -2.05 2.38
C ARG A 73 -7.07 -3.45 2.91
N ARG A 74 -5.80 -3.79 3.19
CA ARG A 74 -5.43 -5.12 3.73
C ARG A 74 -6.12 -5.42 5.06
N MET A 75 -6.28 -4.40 5.93
CA MET A 75 -7.03 -4.58 7.17
C MET A 75 -8.51 -4.91 6.93
N ARG A 76 -9.15 -4.33 5.90
CA ARG A 76 -10.54 -4.65 5.54
C ARG A 76 -10.68 -6.07 5.06
N ASP A 77 -9.79 -6.50 4.18
CA ASP A 77 -9.83 -7.83 3.60
C ASP A 77 -9.67 -8.89 4.69
N LYS A 78 -8.72 -8.68 5.62
CA LYS A 78 -8.57 -9.52 6.81
C LYS A 78 -9.81 -9.51 7.69
N HIS A 79 -10.46 -8.37 7.89
CA HIS A 79 -11.70 -8.28 8.68
C HIS A 79 -12.84 -9.06 8.00
N ARG A 80 -13.02 -8.90 6.69
CA ARG A 80 -14.01 -9.64 5.87
C ARG A 80 -13.78 -11.15 5.94
N GLU A 81 -12.52 -11.60 5.83
CA GLU A 81 -12.16 -13.02 5.98
C GLU A 81 -12.50 -13.56 7.38
N ASN A 82 -12.23 -12.79 8.44
CA ASN A 82 -12.54 -13.18 9.80
C ASN A 82 -14.05 -13.33 10.03
N LEU A 83 -14.87 -12.44 9.48
CA LEU A 83 -16.33 -12.53 9.57
C LEU A 83 -16.86 -13.78 8.85
N LYS A 84 -16.32 -14.12 7.67
CA LYS A 84 -16.66 -15.34 6.93
C LYS A 84 -16.32 -16.59 7.74
N LYS A 85 -15.09 -16.66 8.28
CA LYS A 85 -14.65 -17.77 9.15
C LYS A 85 -15.53 -17.92 10.39
N GLN A 86 -15.96 -16.81 11.00
CA GLN A 86 -16.88 -16.86 12.15
C GLN A 86 -18.27 -17.40 11.76
N ALA A 87 -18.78 -17.02 10.59
CA ALA A 87 -20.05 -17.54 10.09
C ALA A 87 -19.97 -19.04 9.75
N GLU A 88 -18.88 -19.48 9.11
CA GLU A 88 -18.60 -20.89 8.81
C GLU A 88 -18.48 -21.73 10.10
N ASN A 89 -17.72 -21.26 11.09
CA ASN A 89 -17.59 -21.94 12.38
C ASN A 89 -18.93 -22.07 13.11
N LYS A 90 -19.80 -21.05 13.05
CA LYS A 90 -21.15 -21.11 13.62
C LYS A 90 -22.06 -22.07 12.86
N ALA A 91 -21.93 -22.15 11.54
CA ALA A 91 -22.72 -23.05 10.69
C ALA A 91 -22.32 -24.52 10.85
N GLY A 92 -21.04 -24.81 11.12
CA GLY A 92 -20.54 -26.17 11.38
C GLY A 92 -20.74 -26.67 12.82
N GLN A 93 -21.29 -25.84 13.71
CA GLN A 93 -21.56 -26.18 15.12
C GLN A 93 -23.04 -26.53 15.36
N VAL A 94 -23.82 -26.75 14.30
CA VAL A 94 -25.23 -27.20 14.31
C VAL A 94 -25.34 -28.59 13.68
#